data_AF-A0A1J4JD55-F1
#
_entry.id   AF-A0A1J4JD55-F1
#
_cell.length_a   1.000
_cell.length_b   1.000
_cell.length_c   1.000
_cell.angle_alpha   90.00
_cell.angle_beta   90.00
_cell.angle_gamma   90.00
#
_symmetry.space_group_name_H-M   'P 1'
#
loop_
_entity.id
_entity.type
_entity.pdbx_description
1 polymer ?
#
loop_
_entity_poly.entity_id
_entity_poly.type
_entity_poly.pdbx_seq_one_letter_code
_entity_poly.pdbx_strand_id
1 'polypeptide(L)'
;MFHKQHKYAAFRNTTSYVIYVFFFSLLFPCMILIFRLIDFHELLHLQMRIIPNDKTTFCVDVDKFVSMNSQNFTIPSISIIFVPFFSMQKRNNDNLIVNTSDLLNLTIDSWMEAFPHAKLFIVNNHNNDDTKYLNSINVPFDIFPDVETDEVGLFYVDDLFLKISDFIQTDLVLFIMQDSILPKNINNKVNFLYNYFLSTKRQFAVLGKRCDIVPPTQTDKNEKGIKNEKEIKIEKEIKNEKEIKNDKGIKNEKDSFLSFYDELKEKLINEDKLRTVNYVVNPEFSNDFILFSLKPQELNFNDIPRFLFGMYQWDTWIPGWMNEQIPVVSLGDSCGSYHLHHSKDFKYHNKMHENLEKSLVHGEKMMIASHLALKIDNGCLLNGTKCIVRINGNF
;
A
#
# COMPACT_ATOMS: atom_id res chain seq x y z
N MET A 1 78.83 -41.14 44.60
CA MET A 1 77.36 -41.13 44.81
C MET A 1 76.70 -39.76 44.56
N PHE A 2 77.45 -38.64 44.50
CA PHE A 2 76.90 -37.29 44.30
C PHE A 2 76.64 -36.84 42.84
N HIS A 3 76.98 -37.66 41.83
CA HIS A 3 76.85 -37.23 40.42
C HIS A 3 75.52 -37.63 39.74
N LYS A 4 74.63 -38.36 40.43
CA LYS A 4 73.33 -38.76 39.89
C LYS A 4 72.17 -37.81 40.23
N GLN A 5 72.31 -36.90 41.20
CA GLN A 5 71.24 -35.99 41.61
C GLN A 5 71.08 -34.76 40.70
N HIS A 6 72.14 -34.28 40.04
CA HIS A 6 72.03 -33.11 39.16
C HIS A 6 71.32 -33.40 37.82
N LYS A 7 71.31 -34.65 37.34
CA LYS A 7 70.59 -35.00 36.09
C LYS A 7 69.07 -34.98 36.25
N TYR A 8 68.54 -35.22 37.44
CA TYR A 8 67.09 -35.20 37.68
C TYR A 8 66.51 -33.79 37.79
N ALA A 9 67.29 -32.81 38.28
CA ALA A 9 66.85 -31.42 38.35
C ALA A 9 66.76 -30.77 36.95
N ALA A 10 67.71 -31.08 36.07
CA ALA A 10 67.70 -30.60 34.68
C ALA A 10 66.51 -31.15 33.88
N PHE A 11 66.13 -32.41 34.11
CA PHE A 11 65.03 -33.05 33.39
C PHE A 11 63.66 -32.49 33.80
N ARG A 12 63.46 -32.14 35.09
CA ARG A 12 62.20 -31.51 35.53
C ARG A 12 61.95 -30.16 34.86
N ASN A 13 62.99 -29.34 34.71
CA ASN A 13 62.86 -28.02 34.09
C ASN A 13 62.53 -28.10 32.59
N THR A 14 63.08 -29.08 31.86
CA THR A 14 62.76 -29.26 30.45
C THR A 14 61.33 -29.77 30.23
N THR A 15 60.85 -30.74 31.03
CA THR A 15 59.44 -31.19 30.92
C THR A 15 58.44 -30.08 31.22
N SER A 16 58.67 -29.27 32.26
CA SER A 16 57.77 -28.14 32.56
C SER A 16 57.75 -27.13 31.40
N TYR A 17 58.91 -26.83 30.82
CA TYR A 17 59.01 -25.90 29.69
C TYR A 17 58.25 -26.40 28.45
N VAL A 18 58.37 -27.69 28.11
CA VAL A 18 57.63 -28.29 26.99
C VAL A 18 56.11 -28.23 27.21
N ILE A 19 55.65 -28.47 28.44
CA ILE A 19 54.22 -28.37 28.79
C ILE A 19 53.72 -26.93 28.62
N TYR A 20 54.48 -25.92 29.08
CA TYR A 20 54.10 -24.51 28.91
C TYR A 20 54.06 -24.10 27.44
N VAL A 21 55.06 -24.46 26.64
CA VAL A 21 55.09 -24.16 25.21
C VAL A 21 53.90 -24.82 24.49
N PHE A 22 53.58 -26.06 24.83
CA PHE A 22 52.43 -26.77 24.28
C PHE A 22 51.11 -26.08 24.65
N PHE A 23 50.92 -25.70 25.93
CA PHE A 23 49.72 -24.98 26.37
C PHE A 23 49.56 -23.61 25.69
N PHE A 24 50.64 -22.83 25.58
CA PHE A 24 50.60 -21.54 24.89
C PHE A 24 50.34 -21.68 23.38
N SER A 25 50.87 -22.74 22.76
CA SER A 25 50.61 -23.03 21.34
C SER A 25 49.15 -23.41 21.05
N LEU A 26 48.40 -23.91 22.05
CA LEU A 26 46.97 -24.22 21.95
C LEU A 26 46.08 -23.03 22.33
N LEU A 27 46.52 -22.21 23.29
CA LEU A 27 45.80 -21.00 23.71
C LEU A 27 45.67 -19.97 22.59
N PHE A 28 46.72 -19.80 21.78
CA PHE A 28 46.72 -18.79 20.72
C PHE A 28 45.67 -19.07 19.60
N PRO A 29 45.57 -20.29 19.03
CA PRO A 29 44.48 -20.66 18.12
C PRO A 29 43.10 -20.54 18.75
N CYS A 30 42.92 -20.93 20.02
CA CYS A 30 41.64 -20.81 20.72
C CYS A 30 41.21 -19.34 20.87
N MET A 31 42.15 -18.45 21.20
CA MET A 31 41.89 -17.01 21.27
C MET A 31 41.51 -16.45 19.90
N ILE A 32 42.19 -16.84 18.82
CA ILE A 32 41.82 -16.46 17.45
C ILE A 32 40.42 -16.96 17.09
N LEU A 33 40.07 -18.19 17.47
CA LEU A 33 38.74 -18.75 17.24
C LEU A 33 37.67 -17.98 18.01
N ILE A 34 37.94 -17.59 19.26
CA ILE A 34 37.04 -16.77 20.08
C ILE A 34 36.87 -15.38 19.45
N PHE A 35 37.94 -14.70 19.03
CA PHE A 35 37.84 -13.42 18.34
C PHE A 35 37.06 -13.54 17.03
N ARG A 36 37.31 -14.58 16.23
CA ARG A 36 36.52 -14.88 15.02
C ARG A 36 35.05 -15.14 15.33
N LEU A 37 34.74 -15.81 16.43
CA LEU A 37 33.37 -16.04 16.89
C LEU A 37 32.71 -14.77 17.42
N ILE A 38 33.46 -13.86 18.05
CA ILE A 38 32.98 -12.54 18.47
C ILE A 38 32.71 -11.66 17.24
N ASP A 39 33.62 -11.62 16.27
CA ASP A 39 33.42 -10.92 14.99
C ASP A 39 32.24 -11.52 14.22
N PHE A 40 32.11 -12.84 14.23
CA PHE A 40 30.97 -13.55 13.62
C PHE A 40 29.67 -13.27 14.38
N HIS A 41 29.71 -13.13 15.71
CA HIS A 41 28.56 -12.77 16.54
C HIS A 41 28.16 -11.29 16.33
N GLU A 42 29.11 -10.38 16.14
CA GLU A 42 28.84 -9.01 15.72
C GLU A 42 28.26 -8.95 14.30
N LEU A 43 28.79 -9.74 13.36
CA LEU A 43 28.23 -9.91 12.02
C LEU A 43 26.84 -10.54 12.05
N LEU A 44 26.59 -11.52 12.93
CA LEU A 44 25.26 -12.09 13.14
C LEU A 44 24.32 -11.06 13.77
N HIS A 45 24.78 -10.22 14.68
CA HIS A 45 24.00 -9.10 15.19
C HIS A 45 23.74 -8.03 14.14
N LEU A 46 24.67 -7.79 13.22
CA LEU A 46 24.49 -6.87 12.09
C LEU A 46 23.52 -7.44 11.05
N GLN A 47 23.56 -8.75 10.79
CA GLN A 47 22.65 -9.44 9.88
C GLN A 47 21.26 -9.65 10.53
N MET A 48 21.18 -9.92 11.83
CA MET A 48 19.91 -9.96 12.58
C MET A 48 19.31 -8.57 12.81
N ARG A 49 20.10 -7.49 12.71
CA ARG A 49 19.55 -6.11 12.59
C ARG A 49 18.82 -5.87 11.27
N ILE A 50 19.01 -6.73 10.26
CA ILE A 50 18.35 -6.65 8.94
C ILE A 50 17.16 -7.61 8.86
N ILE A 51 16.89 -8.42 9.90
CA ILE A 51 15.64 -9.17 10.01
C ILE A 51 14.67 -8.33 10.87
N PRO A 52 13.61 -7.74 10.30
CA PRO A 52 12.66 -6.94 11.07
C PRO A 52 11.75 -7.88 11.84
N ASN A 53 12.20 -8.38 13.00
CA ASN A 53 11.28 -9.09 13.89
C ASN A 53 11.49 -8.91 15.39
N ASP A 54 12.47 -8.10 15.82
CA ASP A 54 12.54 -7.69 17.22
C ASP A 54 12.28 -6.19 17.40
N LYS A 55 11.11 -5.94 17.97
CA LYS A 55 10.68 -4.98 19.03
C LYS A 55 11.68 -3.97 19.64
N THR A 56 12.80 -3.61 19.03
CA THR A 56 13.55 -2.42 19.44
C THR A 56 12.84 -1.20 18.91
N THR A 57 11.94 -0.67 19.74
CA THR A 57 11.38 0.66 19.55
C THR A 57 12.52 1.67 19.68
N PHE A 58 13.01 2.17 18.54
CA PHE A 58 13.71 3.44 18.50
C PHE A 58 12.71 4.52 18.94
N CYS A 59 12.69 4.84 20.24
CA CYS A 59 12.09 6.08 20.71
C CYS A 59 13.00 7.21 20.23
N VAL A 60 12.67 7.78 19.07
CA VAL A 60 13.16 9.10 18.70
C VAL A 60 12.73 10.04 19.82
N ASP A 61 13.69 10.79 20.37
CA ASP A 61 13.45 11.75 21.44
C ASP A 61 12.46 12.81 20.94
N VAL A 62 11.19 12.63 21.34
CA VAL A 62 10.04 13.40 20.86
C VAL A 62 10.19 14.88 21.21
N ASP A 63 10.88 15.19 22.30
CA ASP A 63 11.12 16.57 22.74
C ASP A 63 12.03 17.32 21.75
N LYS A 64 12.96 16.61 21.09
CA LYS A 64 13.79 17.18 20.02
C LYS A 64 12.99 17.45 18.75
N PHE A 65 12.03 16.57 18.41
CA PHE A 65 11.15 16.72 17.24
C PHE A 65 10.12 17.84 17.44
N VAL A 66 9.52 17.95 18.63
CA VAL A 66 8.58 19.03 18.97
C VAL A 66 9.25 20.40 18.97
N SER A 67 10.53 20.49 19.36
CA SER A 67 11.28 21.75 19.31
C SER A 67 11.63 22.23 17.89
N MET A 68 11.57 21.36 16.88
CA MET A 68 11.78 21.70 15.45
C MET A 68 10.53 22.23 14.74
N ASN A 69 9.34 22.09 15.33
CA ASN A 69 8.04 22.19 14.65
C ASN A 69 7.46 23.61 14.47
N SER A 70 8.24 24.69 14.54
CA SER A 70 7.73 26.04 14.27
C SER A 70 8.30 26.72 13.03
N GLN A 71 9.37 26.20 12.41
CA GLN A 71 10.00 26.88 11.27
C GLN A 71 10.49 25.89 10.21
N ASN A 72 9.71 25.77 9.14
CA ASN A 72 10.04 25.15 7.83
C ASN A 72 9.77 23.62 7.70
N PHE A 73 8.49 23.22 7.72
CA PHE A 73 8.11 21.93 7.13
C PHE A 73 8.45 21.93 5.64
N THR A 74 9.14 20.88 5.19
CA THR A 74 9.34 20.67 3.76
C THR A 74 8.06 20.07 3.20
N ILE A 75 7.49 20.71 2.18
CA ILE A 75 6.38 20.15 1.41
C ILE A 75 7.01 19.17 0.41
N PRO A 76 6.69 17.87 0.45
CA PRO A 76 7.22 16.91 -0.50
C PRO A 76 6.73 17.23 -1.90
N SER A 77 7.60 17.03 -2.88
CA SER A 77 7.14 16.89 -4.27
C SER A 77 6.50 15.52 -4.45
N ILE A 78 5.33 15.46 -5.10
CA ILE A 78 4.55 14.23 -5.27
C ILE A 78 4.25 14.01 -6.75
N SER A 79 4.45 12.77 -7.21
CA SER A 79 3.95 12.31 -8.50
C SER A 79 2.79 11.35 -8.27
N ILE A 80 1.65 11.60 -8.91
CA ILE A 80 0.48 10.75 -8.88
C ILE A 80 0.46 9.96 -10.18
N ILE A 81 0.40 8.64 -10.06
CA ILE A 81 0.44 7.72 -11.18
C ILE A 81 -0.81 6.87 -11.10
N PHE A 82 -1.54 6.81 -12.20
CA PHE A 82 -2.68 5.92 -12.32
C PHE A 82 -2.74 5.30 -13.71
N VAL A 83 -3.41 4.16 -13.76
CA VAL A 83 -3.74 3.48 -15.00
C VAL A 83 -5.22 3.69 -15.25
N PRO A 84 -5.62 4.30 -16.38
CA PRO A 84 -7.01 4.44 -16.71
C PRO A 84 -7.59 3.07 -17.13
N PHE A 85 -8.76 2.73 -16.60
CA PHE A 85 -9.54 1.55 -17.00
C PHE A 85 -10.83 1.97 -17.68
N PHE A 86 -10.87 1.86 -19.01
CA PHE A 86 -12.07 2.21 -19.80
C PHE A 86 -13.10 1.06 -19.88
N SER A 87 -12.84 -0.07 -19.22
CA SER A 87 -13.71 -1.26 -19.21
C SER A 87 -15.09 -1.01 -18.57
N MET A 88 -15.30 0.11 -17.87
CA MET A 88 -16.61 0.49 -17.31
C MET A 88 -17.75 0.62 -18.35
N GLN A 89 -17.44 0.65 -19.65
CA GLN A 89 -18.42 1.06 -20.68
C GLN A 89 -19.23 -0.04 -21.35
N LYS A 90 -18.87 -1.32 -21.25
CA LYS A 90 -19.55 -2.39 -22.02
C LYS A 90 -20.58 -3.17 -21.20
N ARG A 91 -21.49 -2.49 -20.49
CA ARG A 91 -22.81 -3.09 -20.22
C ARG A 91 -23.76 -2.74 -21.36
N ASN A 92 -23.78 -3.63 -22.34
CA ASN A 92 -24.45 -3.48 -23.62
C ASN A 92 -25.99 -3.33 -23.59
N ASN A 93 -26.67 -3.17 -22.45
CA ASN A 93 -28.15 -3.11 -22.48
C ASN A 93 -28.84 -2.26 -21.40
N ASP A 94 -28.14 -1.64 -20.43
CA ASP A 94 -28.83 -0.85 -19.39
C ASP A 94 -28.29 0.58 -19.33
N ASN A 95 -29.21 1.54 -19.52
CA ASN A 95 -29.04 2.97 -19.83
C ASN A 95 -28.30 3.85 -18.81
N LEU A 96 -27.47 3.29 -17.93
CA LEU A 96 -26.67 4.04 -16.96
C LEU A 96 -25.29 4.40 -17.54
N ILE A 97 -25.28 5.22 -18.58
CA ILE A 97 -24.05 5.86 -19.05
C ILE A 97 -23.74 6.99 -18.06
N VAL A 98 -23.09 6.64 -16.95
CA VAL A 98 -22.26 7.63 -16.24
C VAL A 98 -21.15 7.97 -17.22
N ASN A 99 -21.02 9.25 -17.54
CA ASN A 99 -19.97 9.71 -18.43
C ASN A 99 -18.62 9.42 -17.76
N THR A 100 -17.86 8.46 -18.28
CA THR A 100 -16.57 8.04 -17.70
C THR A 100 -15.62 9.23 -17.51
N SER A 101 -15.73 10.25 -18.36
CA SER A 101 -15.01 11.52 -18.19
C SER A 101 -15.36 12.27 -16.91
N ASP A 102 -16.63 12.28 -16.48
CA ASP A 102 -17.05 12.98 -15.26
C ASP A 102 -16.59 12.24 -14.00
N LEU A 103 -16.53 10.90 -14.08
CA LEU A 103 -15.97 10.05 -13.03
C LEU A 103 -14.47 10.29 -12.86
N LEU A 104 -13.76 10.24 -13.99
CA LEU A 104 -12.32 10.46 -14.04
C LEU A 104 -11.94 11.87 -13.57
N ASN A 105 -12.71 12.88 -13.98
CA ASN A 105 -12.47 14.25 -13.52
C ASN A 105 -12.75 14.40 -12.03
N LEU A 106 -13.79 13.77 -11.47
CA LEU A 106 -14.03 13.84 -10.03
C LEU A 106 -12.88 13.23 -9.23
N THR A 107 -12.38 12.06 -9.63
CA THR A 107 -11.31 11.38 -8.90
C THR A 107 -10.03 12.19 -9.00
N ILE A 108 -9.65 12.63 -10.20
CA ILE A 108 -8.50 13.52 -10.41
C ILE A 108 -8.63 14.83 -9.62
N ASP A 109 -9.79 15.48 -9.65
CA ASP A 109 -10.03 16.71 -8.89
C ASP A 109 -9.81 16.47 -7.39
N SER A 110 -10.30 15.34 -6.86
CA SER A 110 -10.08 14.99 -5.45
C SER A 110 -8.59 14.77 -5.12
N TRP A 111 -7.82 14.21 -6.06
CA TRP A 111 -6.39 13.98 -5.87
C TRP A 111 -5.61 15.28 -5.90
N MET A 112 -5.96 16.19 -6.80
CA MET A 112 -5.35 17.51 -6.92
C MET A 112 -5.79 18.43 -5.76
N GLU A 113 -6.98 18.26 -5.20
CA GLU A 113 -7.39 18.96 -3.99
C GLU A 113 -6.61 18.46 -2.76
N ALA A 114 -6.41 17.14 -2.64
CA ALA A 114 -5.54 16.56 -1.63
C ALA A 114 -4.09 17.03 -1.80
N PHE A 115 -3.56 17.03 -3.02
CA PHE A 115 -2.17 17.36 -3.33
C PHE A 115 -2.06 18.43 -4.45
N PRO A 116 -2.24 19.72 -4.12
CA PRO A 116 -2.33 20.81 -5.13
C PRO A 116 -1.09 21.05 -5.98
N HIS A 117 0.06 20.51 -5.57
CA HIS A 117 1.33 20.65 -6.27
C HIS A 117 1.84 19.33 -6.86
N ALA A 118 0.98 18.30 -6.89
CA ALA A 118 1.34 17.03 -7.48
C ALA A 118 1.51 17.13 -9.01
N LYS A 119 2.38 16.28 -9.56
CA LYS A 119 2.46 16.01 -10.99
C LYS A 119 1.63 14.78 -11.31
N LEU A 120 0.79 14.86 -12.33
CA LEU A 120 -0.06 13.74 -12.75
C LEU A 120 0.58 12.99 -13.92
N PHE A 121 0.70 11.67 -13.79
CA PHE A 121 1.18 10.77 -14.84
C PHE A 121 0.12 9.74 -15.17
N ILE A 122 -0.08 9.52 -16.47
CA ILE A 122 -1.05 8.54 -16.98
C ILE A 122 -0.30 7.42 -17.67
N VAL A 123 -0.50 6.20 -17.20
CA VAL A 123 0.04 5.00 -17.86
C VAL A 123 -0.88 4.64 -19.03
N ASN A 124 -0.42 4.87 -20.26
CA ASN A 124 -1.21 4.59 -21.47
C ASN A 124 -0.32 4.09 -22.62
N ASN A 125 -0.39 2.79 -22.92
CA ASN A 125 0.35 2.17 -24.03
C ASN A 125 -0.28 2.41 -25.42
N HIS A 126 -0.83 3.61 -25.65
CA HIS A 126 -1.26 4.07 -26.97
C HIS A 126 -2.35 3.24 -27.67
N ASN A 127 -3.37 2.75 -26.95
CA ASN A 127 -4.62 2.36 -27.61
C ASN A 127 -5.41 3.61 -28.03
N ASN A 128 -5.60 3.79 -29.33
CA ASN A 128 -6.18 5.02 -29.92
C ASN A 128 -7.55 5.41 -29.34
N ASP A 129 -8.35 4.46 -28.86
CA ASP A 129 -9.71 4.69 -28.36
C ASP A 129 -9.73 5.47 -27.03
N ASP A 130 -8.65 5.41 -26.26
CA ASP A 130 -8.57 5.97 -24.90
C ASP A 130 -8.31 7.49 -24.92
N THR A 131 -7.80 8.01 -26.04
CA THR A 131 -7.46 9.42 -26.23
C THR A 131 -8.65 10.37 -26.01
N LYS A 132 -9.87 9.91 -26.31
CA LYS A 132 -11.08 10.71 -26.14
C LYS A 132 -11.32 11.13 -24.69
N TYR A 133 -11.07 10.24 -23.73
CA TYR A 133 -11.28 10.51 -22.31
C TYR A 133 -10.15 11.34 -21.73
N LEU A 134 -8.91 11.12 -22.19
CA LEU A 134 -7.76 11.91 -21.76
C LEU A 134 -7.90 13.37 -22.14
N ASN A 135 -8.52 13.67 -23.28
CA ASN A 135 -8.84 15.04 -23.70
C ASN A 135 -9.85 15.75 -22.79
N SER A 136 -10.55 15.03 -21.92
CA SER A 136 -11.49 15.63 -20.96
C SER A 136 -10.86 15.98 -19.60
N ILE A 137 -9.61 15.58 -19.36
CA ILE A 137 -8.88 15.88 -18.13
C ILE A 137 -8.49 17.35 -18.14
N ASN A 138 -8.93 18.09 -17.11
CA ASN A 138 -8.73 19.54 -17.04
C ASN A 138 -7.44 19.98 -16.33
N VAL A 139 -6.63 19.02 -15.87
CA VAL A 139 -5.36 19.28 -15.18
C VAL A 139 -4.18 18.89 -16.06
N PRO A 140 -3.04 19.58 -15.98
CA PRO A 140 -1.84 19.18 -16.69
C PRO A 140 -1.40 17.78 -16.28
N PHE A 141 -1.10 16.93 -17.25
CA PHE A 141 -0.58 15.59 -17.05
C PHE A 141 0.51 15.28 -18.07
N ASP A 142 1.38 14.35 -17.69
CA ASP A 142 2.37 13.74 -18.56
C ASP A 142 1.98 12.29 -18.87
N ILE A 143 2.35 11.80 -20.05
CA ILE A 143 2.21 10.39 -20.39
C ILE A 143 3.41 9.64 -19.80
N PHE A 144 3.11 8.59 -19.04
CA PHE A 144 4.11 7.71 -18.48
C PHE A 144 4.73 6.84 -19.58
N PRO A 145 6.01 6.43 -19.47
CA PRO A 145 6.63 5.53 -20.44
C PRO A 145 5.80 4.26 -20.67
N ASP A 146 5.86 3.71 -21.89
CA ASP A 146 5.20 2.45 -22.22
C ASP A 146 5.58 1.38 -21.21
N VAL A 147 4.58 0.68 -20.65
CA VAL A 147 4.75 -0.42 -19.69
C VAL A 147 4.57 -1.75 -20.41
N GLU A 148 5.27 -2.80 -20.03
CA GLU A 148 5.09 -4.11 -20.64
C GLU A 148 3.65 -4.61 -20.39
N THR A 149 3.04 -5.20 -21.40
CA THR A 149 1.68 -5.77 -21.30
C THR A 149 1.67 -7.24 -21.72
N ASP A 150 0.71 -7.99 -21.20
CA ASP A 150 0.44 -9.35 -21.65
C ASP A 150 -0.34 -9.37 -22.99
N GLU A 151 -0.69 -10.56 -23.46
CA GLU A 151 -1.37 -10.77 -24.73
C GLU A 151 -2.79 -10.18 -24.80
N VAL A 152 -3.40 -9.83 -23.67
CA VAL A 152 -4.70 -9.16 -23.59
C VAL A 152 -4.60 -7.68 -23.23
N GLY A 153 -3.38 -7.14 -23.15
CA GLY A 153 -3.12 -5.73 -22.89
C GLY A 153 -3.10 -5.35 -21.41
N LEU A 154 -2.98 -6.31 -20.48
CA LEU A 154 -2.86 -6.03 -19.06
C LEU A 154 -1.41 -5.71 -18.70
N PHE A 155 -1.19 -4.65 -17.94
CA PHE A 155 0.15 -4.21 -17.55
C PHE A 155 0.82 -5.15 -16.56
N TYR A 156 2.13 -5.31 -16.71
CA TYR A 156 2.97 -5.97 -15.71
C TYR A 156 3.35 -4.99 -14.59
N VAL A 157 3.06 -5.36 -13.34
CA VAL A 157 3.29 -4.51 -12.16
C VAL A 157 4.77 -4.31 -11.89
N ASP A 158 5.61 -5.33 -12.08
CA ASP A 158 7.06 -5.23 -11.89
C ASP A 158 7.68 -4.20 -12.84
N ASP A 159 7.39 -4.29 -14.13
CA ASP A 159 7.89 -3.34 -15.14
C ASP A 159 7.38 -1.91 -14.89
N LEU A 160 6.12 -1.77 -14.47
CA LEU A 160 5.57 -0.49 -14.04
C LEU A 160 6.38 0.13 -12.89
N PHE A 161 6.63 -0.62 -11.81
CA PHE A 161 7.37 -0.11 -10.65
C PHE A 161 8.86 0.15 -10.95
N LEU A 162 9.49 -0.66 -11.82
CA LEU A 162 10.85 -0.39 -12.31
C LEU A 162 10.93 0.94 -13.07
N LYS A 163 9.98 1.19 -13.97
CA LYS A 163 9.93 2.45 -14.72
C LYS A 163 9.62 3.64 -13.83
N ILE A 164 8.86 3.45 -12.75
CA ILE A 164 8.61 4.51 -11.76
C ILE A 164 9.93 5.00 -11.16
N SER A 165 10.83 4.09 -10.74
CA SER A 165 12.11 4.50 -10.16
C SER A 165 13.02 5.24 -11.14
N ASP A 166 12.95 4.92 -12.42
CA ASP A 166 13.82 5.51 -13.44
C ASP A 166 13.29 6.86 -13.96
N PHE A 167 11.97 6.99 -14.04
CA PHE A 167 11.32 8.13 -14.68
C PHE A 167 10.97 9.25 -13.70
N ILE A 168 10.58 8.90 -12.47
CA ILE A 168 10.05 9.88 -11.51
C ILE A 168 11.17 10.48 -10.66
N GLN A 169 11.18 11.81 -10.58
CA GLN A 169 12.20 12.57 -9.84
C GLN A 169 11.68 13.22 -8.54
N THR A 170 10.39 13.07 -8.24
CA THR A 170 9.77 13.63 -7.04
C THR A 170 10.17 12.87 -5.77
N ASP A 171 9.88 13.43 -4.61
CA ASP A 171 10.24 12.83 -3.32
C ASP A 171 9.31 11.67 -2.96
N LEU A 172 8.03 11.80 -3.31
CA LEU A 172 6.99 10.80 -3.12
C LEU A 172 6.37 10.38 -4.46
N VAL A 173 5.93 9.13 -4.52
CA VAL A 173 5.08 8.56 -5.56
C VAL A 173 3.80 8.08 -4.91
N LEU A 174 2.67 8.49 -5.48
CA LEU A 174 1.35 7.98 -5.16
C LEU A 174 0.85 7.17 -6.35
N PHE A 175 0.82 5.85 -6.21
CA PHE A 175 0.13 4.97 -7.14
C PHE A 175 -1.33 4.82 -6.70
N ILE A 176 -2.29 5.16 -7.54
CA ILE A 176 -3.72 5.18 -7.16
C ILE A 176 -4.62 4.59 -8.25
N MET A 177 -5.68 3.90 -7.82
CA MET A 177 -6.72 3.38 -8.71
C MET A 177 -7.61 4.53 -9.21
N GLN A 178 -8.01 4.50 -10.49
CA GLN A 178 -8.71 5.62 -11.13
C GLN A 178 -10.06 5.97 -10.49
N ASP A 179 -10.67 5.02 -9.78
CA ASP A 179 -12.01 5.06 -9.20
C ASP A 179 -11.96 5.34 -7.68
N SER A 180 -10.80 5.78 -7.20
CA SER A 180 -10.60 6.14 -5.81
C SER A 180 -10.66 7.66 -5.64
N ILE A 181 -11.39 8.10 -4.63
CA ILE A 181 -11.42 9.50 -4.18
C ILE A 181 -10.55 9.61 -2.92
N LEU A 182 -9.73 10.65 -2.84
CA LEU A 182 -8.94 10.94 -1.65
C LEU A 182 -9.64 11.97 -0.74
N PRO A 183 -9.61 11.78 0.58
CA PRO A 183 -9.99 12.84 1.50
C PRO A 183 -8.98 13.98 1.44
N LYS A 184 -9.46 15.22 1.52
CA LYS A 184 -8.67 16.45 1.44
C LYS A 184 -7.60 16.52 2.54
N ASN A 185 -7.92 16.06 3.74
CA ASN A 185 -7.00 16.12 4.88
C ASN A 185 -5.86 15.09 4.83
N ILE A 186 -5.83 14.18 3.85
CA ILE A 186 -4.81 13.14 3.74
C ILE A 186 -3.39 13.72 3.67
N ASN A 187 -3.24 14.89 3.05
CA ASN A 187 -1.97 15.57 2.86
C ASN A 187 -1.31 15.97 4.19
N ASN A 188 -2.09 16.33 5.22
CA ASN A 188 -1.54 16.66 6.54
C ASN A 188 -0.81 15.46 7.16
N LYS A 189 -1.41 14.27 7.03
CA LYS A 189 -0.82 13.02 7.51
C LYS A 189 0.42 12.64 6.70
N VAL A 190 0.35 12.73 5.37
CA VAL A 190 1.47 12.43 4.48
C VAL A 190 2.65 13.38 4.71
N ASN A 191 2.41 14.68 4.84
CA ASN A 191 3.45 15.67 5.13
C ASN A 191 4.13 15.41 6.47
N PHE A 192 3.35 15.06 7.50
CA PHE A 192 3.92 14.66 8.78
C PHE A 192 4.86 13.46 8.62
N LEU A 193 4.39 12.39 7.97
CA LEU A 193 5.20 11.17 7.76
C LEU A 193 6.45 11.47 6.94
N TYR A 194 6.32 12.25 5.87
CA TYR A 194 7.44 12.65 5.04
C TYR A 194 8.52 13.34 5.85
N ASN A 195 8.16 14.38 6.62
CA ASN A 195 9.15 15.11 7.42
C ASN A 195 9.75 14.23 8.54
N TYR A 196 8.95 13.36 9.16
CA TYR A 196 9.44 12.39 10.13
C TYR A 196 10.48 11.43 9.53
N PHE A 197 10.14 10.75 8.44
CA PHE A 197 11.05 9.78 7.81
C PHE A 197 12.24 10.44 7.12
N LEU A 198 12.07 11.63 6.54
CA LEU A 198 13.17 12.44 6.02
C LEU A 198 14.17 12.79 7.13
N SER A 199 13.70 13.21 8.30
CA SER A 199 14.57 13.54 9.44
C SER A 199 15.35 12.33 9.97
N THR A 200 14.80 11.13 9.81
CA THR A 200 15.47 9.87 10.18
C THR A 200 16.26 9.25 9.04
N LYS A 201 16.30 9.90 7.86
CA LYS A 201 16.94 9.42 6.63
C LYS A 201 16.51 8.01 6.26
N ARG A 202 15.20 7.76 6.25
CA ARG A 202 14.61 6.46 5.93
C ARG A 202 13.58 6.61 4.84
N GLN A 203 13.51 5.61 3.97
CA GLN A 203 12.37 5.46 3.06
C GLN A 203 11.14 5.03 3.85
N PHE A 204 9.94 5.29 3.33
CA PHE A 204 8.70 4.79 3.92
C PHE A 204 7.64 4.62 2.84
N ALA A 205 6.64 3.80 3.15
CA ALA A 205 5.40 3.75 2.40
C ALA A 205 4.19 3.98 3.31
N VAL A 206 3.06 4.25 2.68
CA VAL A 206 1.81 4.64 3.30
C VAL A 206 0.68 3.89 2.63
N LEU A 207 -0.21 3.36 3.46
CA LEU A 207 -1.48 2.79 3.05
C LEU A 207 -2.63 3.53 3.70
N GLY A 208 -3.69 3.75 2.91
CA GLY A 208 -4.98 4.20 3.40
C GLY A 208 -5.96 3.05 3.49
N LYS A 209 -6.85 3.10 4.48
CA LYS A 209 -8.01 2.22 4.51
C LYS A 209 -8.95 2.56 3.36
N ARG A 210 -9.28 1.57 2.52
CA ARG A 210 -10.32 1.69 1.50
C ARG A 210 -11.71 1.67 2.13
N CYS A 211 -12.58 2.54 1.65
CA CYS A 211 -13.98 2.62 2.02
C CYS A 211 -14.84 2.56 0.75
N ASP A 212 -15.64 1.51 0.57
CA ASP A 212 -16.52 1.38 -0.60
C ASP A 212 -17.74 2.27 -0.45
N ILE A 213 -18.03 3.11 -1.44
CA ILE A 213 -19.28 3.87 -1.54
C ILE A 213 -20.32 3.00 -2.26
N VAL A 214 -21.36 2.58 -1.53
CA VAL A 214 -22.45 1.76 -2.05
C VAL A 214 -23.66 2.63 -2.43
N PRO A 215 -24.12 2.65 -3.68
CA PRO A 215 -25.30 3.42 -4.04
C PRO A 215 -26.56 2.97 -3.28
N PRO A 216 -27.49 3.89 -2.93
CA PRO A 216 -28.71 3.60 -2.17
C PRO A 216 -29.56 2.43 -2.73
N THR A 217 -29.54 2.25 -4.05
CA THR A 217 -30.35 1.22 -4.73
C THR A 217 -29.89 -0.21 -4.46
N GLN A 218 -28.68 -0.41 -3.91
CA GLN A 218 -28.16 -1.73 -3.55
C GLN A 218 -28.48 -2.13 -2.11
N THR A 219 -28.62 -1.19 -1.17
CA THR A 219 -28.92 -1.50 0.24
C THR A 219 -30.34 -2.04 0.44
N ASP A 220 -31.32 -1.53 -0.32
CA ASP A 220 -32.72 -1.95 -0.20
C ASP A 220 -32.99 -3.40 -0.66
N LYS A 221 -32.13 -3.93 -1.55
CA LYS A 221 -32.24 -5.33 -2.00
C LYS A 221 -31.63 -6.31 -1.00
N ASN A 222 -30.54 -5.93 -0.34
CA ASN A 222 -29.85 -6.79 0.62
C ASN A 222 -30.62 -6.92 1.95
N GLU A 223 -31.29 -5.87 2.43
CA GLU A 223 -32.14 -5.97 3.63
C GLU A 223 -33.43 -6.78 3.39
N LYS A 224 -33.96 -6.79 2.16
CA LYS A 224 -35.13 -7.63 1.80
C LYS A 224 -34.77 -9.08 1.46
N GLY A 225 -33.53 -9.34 1.02
CA GLY A 225 -33.06 -10.69 0.66
C GLY A 225 -32.88 -11.61 1.87
N ILE A 226 -32.50 -11.08 3.03
CA ILE A 226 -32.23 -11.89 4.24
C ILE A 226 -33.52 -12.35 4.95
N LYS A 227 -34.69 -11.75 4.66
CA LYS A 227 -35.97 -12.16 5.26
C LYS A 227 -36.75 -13.24 4.49
N ASN A 228 -36.44 -13.51 3.22
CA ASN A 228 -37.36 -14.26 2.35
C ASN A 228 -36.88 -15.57 1.73
N GLU A 229 -35.83 -16.23 2.25
CA GLU A 229 -35.54 -17.62 1.84
C GLU A 229 -36.62 -18.64 2.28
N LYS A 230 -37.52 -18.27 3.21
CA LYS A 230 -38.68 -19.11 3.57
C LYS A 230 -39.94 -18.87 2.73
N GLU A 231 -40.05 -17.79 1.97
CA GLU A 231 -41.25 -17.47 1.18
C GLU A 231 -41.11 -17.81 -0.32
N ILE A 232 -39.89 -18.01 -0.83
CA ILE A 232 -39.63 -18.26 -2.27
C ILE A 232 -40.15 -19.63 -2.76
N LYS A 233 -40.64 -20.51 -1.87
CA LYS A 233 -41.27 -21.77 -2.27
C LYS A 233 -42.75 -21.65 -2.68
N ILE A 234 -43.40 -20.49 -2.51
CA ILE A 234 -44.84 -20.31 -2.80
C ILE A 234 -45.10 -19.52 -4.09
N GLU A 235 -44.16 -18.71 -4.59
CA GLU A 235 -44.40 -17.85 -5.76
C GLU A 235 -44.16 -18.51 -7.13
N LYS A 236 -43.80 -19.80 -7.20
CA LYS A 236 -43.64 -20.50 -8.49
C LYS A 236 -44.96 -20.86 -9.19
N GLU A 237 -46.12 -20.52 -8.64
CA GLU A 237 -47.43 -20.78 -9.27
C GLU A 237 -48.14 -19.56 -9.89
N ILE A 238 -47.62 -18.31 -9.78
CA ILE A 238 -48.41 -17.12 -10.17
C ILE A 238 -47.71 -16.17 -11.17
N LYS A 239 -46.92 -16.67 -12.13
CA LYS A 239 -46.49 -15.82 -13.26
C LYS A 239 -46.50 -16.52 -14.61
N ASN A 240 -47.71 -16.76 -15.11
CA ASN A 240 -48.03 -16.42 -16.49
C ASN A 240 -48.85 -15.12 -16.48
N GLU A 241 -48.61 -14.25 -17.45
CA GLU A 241 -49.24 -12.93 -17.66
C GLU A 241 -48.74 -11.76 -16.80
N LYS A 242 -47.72 -11.06 -17.32
CA LYS A 242 -47.81 -9.61 -17.65
C LYS A 242 -46.45 -9.12 -18.16
N GLU A 243 -46.32 -9.18 -19.47
CA GLU A 243 -45.52 -8.23 -20.22
C GLU A 243 -46.15 -6.82 -20.12
N ILE A 244 -45.30 -5.79 -20.26
CA ILE A 244 -45.63 -4.35 -20.40
C ILE A 244 -45.72 -3.54 -19.09
N LYS A 245 -44.58 -2.94 -18.69
CA LYS A 245 -44.34 -1.53 -18.32
C LYS A 245 -42.97 -1.38 -17.61
N ASN A 246 -41.86 -1.38 -18.36
CA ASN A 246 -40.52 -1.19 -17.78
C ASN A 246 -39.87 0.19 -18.04
N ASP A 247 -40.51 1.10 -18.80
CA ASP A 247 -39.83 2.36 -19.17
C ASP A 247 -39.90 3.48 -18.11
N LYS A 248 -40.88 3.47 -17.18
CA LYS A 248 -40.99 4.50 -16.13
C LYS A 248 -40.12 4.25 -14.90
N GLY A 249 -39.73 3.01 -14.63
CA GLY A 249 -38.81 2.68 -13.53
C GLY A 249 -37.35 3.06 -13.84
N ILE A 250 -36.95 2.90 -15.09
CA ILE A 250 -35.56 3.10 -15.57
C ILE A 250 -35.16 4.58 -15.56
N LYS A 251 -36.10 5.50 -15.85
CA LYS A 251 -35.81 6.95 -15.80
C LYS A 251 -35.50 7.43 -14.38
N ASN A 252 -36.19 6.87 -13.37
CA ASN A 252 -35.97 7.21 -11.97
C ASN A 252 -34.60 6.73 -11.44
N GLU A 253 -34.07 5.59 -11.89
CA GLU A 253 -32.77 5.10 -11.42
C GLU A 253 -31.60 5.93 -11.95
N LYS A 254 -31.66 6.39 -13.20
CA LYS A 254 -30.63 7.28 -13.78
C LYS A 254 -30.62 8.65 -13.08
N ASP A 255 -31.81 9.24 -12.91
CA ASP A 255 -31.94 10.53 -12.22
C ASP A 255 -31.49 10.39 -10.75
N SER A 256 -31.76 9.25 -10.11
CA SER A 256 -31.30 8.95 -8.75
C SER A 256 -29.79 8.75 -8.64
N PHE A 257 -29.13 8.16 -9.64
CA PHE A 257 -27.68 7.96 -9.61
C PHE A 257 -26.93 9.27 -9.87
N LEU A 258 -27.39 10.07 -10.86
CA LEU A 258 -26.82 11.39 -11.12
C LEU A 258 -27.04 12.32 -9.92
N SER A 259 -28.24 12.33 -9.33
CA SER A 259 -28.49 13.13 -8.11
C SER A 259 -27.64 12.66 -6.94
N PHE A 260 -27.43 11.34 -6.80
CA PHE A 260 -26.52 10.79 -5.79
C PHE A 260 -25.08 11.26 -6.01
N TYR A 261 -24.65 11.36 -7.26
CA TYR A 261 -23.30 11.79 -7.59
C TYR A 261 -23.09 13.30 -7.39
N ASP A 262 -24.07 14.12 -7.76
CA ASP A 262 -24.05 15.56 -7.46
C ASP A 262 -24.07 15.80 -5.95
N GLU A 263 -24.89 15.03 -5.22
CA GLU A 263 -24.90 15.04 -3.75
C GLU A 263 -23.57 14.55 -3.17
N LEU A 264 -22.95 13.51 -3.75
CA LEU A 264 -21.63 13.03 -3.36
C LEU A 264 -20.59 14.12 -3.57
N LYS A 265 -20.61 14.81 -4.70
CA LYS A 265 -19.72 15.94 -5.01
C LYS A 265 -19.89 17.07 -4.00
N GLU A 266 -21.13 17.42 -3.64
CA GLU A 266 -21.40 18.42 -2.60
C GLU A 266 -20.99 17.95 -1.19
N LYS A 267 -21.15 16.66 -0.88
CA LYS A 267 -20.80 16.07 0.42
C LYS A 267 -19.30 15.82 0.58
N LEU A 268 -18.57 15.54 -0.49
CA LEU A 268 -17.11 15.42 -0.51
C LEU A 268 -16.43 16.69 -0.02
N ILE A 269 -17.04 17.85 -0.28
CA ILE A 269 -16.60 19.15 0.25
C ILE A 269 -16.69 19.21 1.78
N ASN A 270 -17.51 18.35 2.41
CA ASN A 270 -17.75 18.28 3.86
C ASN A 270 -17.43 16.87 4.41
N GLU A 271 -16.13 16.54 4.58
CA GLU A 271 -15.61 15.22 4.99
C GLU A 271 -16.38 14.54 6.15
N ASP A 272 -16.82 15.30 7.16
CA ASP A 272 -17.58 14.78 8.31
C ASP A 272 -18.95 14.18 7.92
N LYS A 273 -19.56 14.64 6.83
CA LYS A 273 -20.86 14.14 6.36
C LYS A 273 -20.75 12.78 5.68
N LEU A 274 -19.62 12.46 5.05
CA LEU A 274 -19.44 11.16 4.37
C LEU A 274 -19.46 9.97 5.35
N ARG A 275 -18.93 10.16 6.56
CA ARG A 275 -18.97 9.12 7.61
C ARG A 275 -20.39 8.83 8.12
N THR A 276 -21.30 9.80 8.03
CA THR A 276 -22.71 9.64 8.43
C THR A 276 -23.57 8.99 7.37
N VAL A 277 -23.01 8.71 6.19
CA VAL A 277 -23.74 8.04 5.12
C VAL A 277 -23.71 6.54 5.37
N ASN A 278 -24.87 5.91 5.52
CA ASN A 278 -25.08 4.45 5.72
C ASN A 278 -24.59 3.55 4.55
N TYR A 279 -23.74 4.07 3.67
CA TYR A 279 -23.34 3.47 2.41
C TYR A 279 -21.86 3.10 2.36
N VAL A 280 -21.11 3.29 3.45
CA VAL A 280 -19.69 2.97 3.48
C VAL A 280 -19.46 1.55 4.00
N VAL A 281 -18.99 0.66 3.12
CA VAL A 281 -18.56 -0.70 3.49
C VAL A 281 -17.04 -0.75 3.52
N ASN A 282 -16.45 -1.44 4.51
CA ASN A 282 -15.00 -1.54 4.65
C ASN A 282 -14.53 -2.94 4.21
N PRO A 283 -13.92 -3.10 3.03
CA PRO A 283 -13.27 -4.35 2.68
C PRO A 283 -12.05 -4.59 3.59
N GLU A 284 -11.88 -5.82 4.07
CA GLU A 284 -10.75 -6.20 4.91
C GLU A 284 -9.41 -6.18 4.15
N PHE A 285 -9.43 -6.46 2.84
CA PHE A 285 -8.24 -6.64 2.01
C PHE A 285 -8.41 -5.95 0.66
N SER A 286 -8.17 -4.64 0.61
CA SER A 286 -7.89 -3.93 -0.64
C SER A 286 -7.29 -2.57 -0.34
N ASN A 287 -6.26 -2.22 -1.11
CA ASN A 287 -5.63 -0.92 -1.05
C ASN A 287 -5.87 -0.23 -2.39
N ASP A 288 -6.59 0.87 -2.34
CA ASP A 288 -6.92 1.68 -3.51
C ASP A 288 -5.77 2.61 -3.93
N PHE A 289 -4.81 2.81 -3.04
CA PHE A 289 -3.57 3.50 -3.35
C PHE A 289 -2.40 2.97 -2.51
N ILE A 290 -1.20 3.20 -3.02
CA ILE A 290 0.08 2.96 -2.36
C ILE A 290 0.90 4.24 -2.54
N LEU A 291 1.27 4.89 -1.44
CA LEU A 291 2.19 6.03 -1.48
C LEU A 291 3.53 5.62 -0.90
N PHE A 292 4.63 5.98 -1.53
CA PHE A 292 5.97 5.69 -1.00
C PHE A 292 6.95 6.79 -1.34
N SER A 293 7.96 6.99 -0.49
CA SER A 293 9.06 7.88 -0.80
C SER A 293 10.04 7.21 -1.75
N LEU A 294 10.68 7.96 -2.64
CA LEU A 294 11.77 7.46 -3.48
C LEU A 294 13.15 7.69 -2.85
N LYS A 295 13.21 8.50 -1.79
CA LYS A 295 14.45 8.89 -1.14
C LYS A 295 14.39 8.65 0.38
N PRO A 296 15.51 8.18 0.98
CA PRO A 296 16.62 7.51 0.31
C PRO A 296 16.15 6.26 -0.47
N GLN A 297 16.86 5.88 -1.53
CA GLN A 297 16.48 4.75 -2.38
C GLN A 297 16.93 3.44 -1.71
N GLU A 298 16.04 2.82 -0.94
CA GLU A 298 16.25 1.52 -0.29
C GLU A 298 15.54 0.39 -1.06
N LEU A 299 14.38 0.67 -1.67
CA LEU A 299 13.60 -0.28 -2.45
C LEU A 299 14.32 -0.69 -3.75
N ASN A 300 14.40 -2.00 -3.97
CA ASN A 300 14.84 -2.60 -5.22
C ASN A 300 13.66 -3.28 -5.92
N PHE A 301 13.07 -2.63 -6.92
CA PHE A 301 11.87 -3.16 -7.61
C PHE A 301 12.14 -4.40 -8.47
N ASN A 302 13.40 -4.81 -8.67
CA ASN A 302 13.74 -6.01 -9.45
C ASN A 302 13.21 -7.32 -8.84
N ASP A 303 12.90 -7.31 -7.54
CA ASP A 303 12.43 -8.47 -6.80
C ASP A 303 10.89 -8.59 -6.78
N ILE A 304 10.17 -7.68 -7.45
CA ILE A 304 8.72 -7.76 -7.61
C ILE A 304 8.40 -8.88 -8.62
N PRO A 305 7.55 -9.87 -8.26
CA PRO A 305 7.06 -10.88 -9.20
C PRO A 305 6.25 -10.25 -10.34
N ARG A 306 6.22 -10.94 -11.48
CA ARG A 306 5.46 -10.51 -12.68
C ARG A 306 3.94 -10.62 -12.49
N PHE A 307 3.37 -9.75 -11.66
CA PHE A 307 1.92 -9.63 -11.47
C PHE A 307 1.28 -8.89 -12.63
N LEU A 308 0.05 -9.29 -12.96
CA LEU A 308 -0.81 -8.54 -13.87
C LEU A 308 -1.62 -7.51 -13.08
N PHE A 309 -1.62 -6.29 -13.58
CA PHE A 309 -2.34 -5.16 -13.02
C PHE A 309 -3.86 -5.35 -13.14
N GLY A 310 -4.61 -4.84 -12.16
CA GLY A 310 -6.07 -4.96 -12.10
C GLY A 310 -6.58 -6.37 -11.78
N MET A 311 -5.69 -7.34 -11.53
CA MET A 311 -6.04 -8.67 -11.05
C MET A 311 -5.97 -8.74 -9.52
N TYR A 312 -6.45 -9.84 -8.94
CA TYR A 312 -6.54 -9.97 -7.48
C TYR A 312 -5.14 -9.96 -6.83
N GLN A 313 -5.06 -9.39 -5.62
CA GLN A 313 -3.96 -9.47 -4.64
C GLN A 313 -2.66 -8.70 -4.87
N TRP A 314 -2.33 -8.22 -6.07
CA TRP A 314 -1.08 -7.47 -6.24
C TRP A 314 -1.07 -6.18 -5.38
N ASP A 315 -2.24 -5.54 -5.21
CA ASP A 315 -2.46 -4.31 -4.42
C ASP A 315 -2.27 -4.48 -2.91
N THR A 316 -2.31 -5.72 -2.42
CA THR A 316 -2.10 -6.10 -1.02
C THR A 316 -0.75 -6.78 -0.81
N TRP A 317 -0.24 -7.47 -1.83
CA TRP A 317 1.08 -8.10 -1.85
C TRP A 317 2.21 -7.05 -1.91
N ILE A 318 2.12 -6.07 -2.82
CA ILE A 318 3.17 -5.05 -3.01
C ILE A 318 3.46 -4.32 -1.70
N PRO A 319 2.45 -3.83 -0.94
CA PRO A 319 2.73 -3.21 0.34
C PRO A 319 3.35 -4.17 1.36
N GLY A 320 3.00 -5.46 1.37
CA GLY A 320 3.62 -6.40 2.32
C GLY A 320 5.06 -6.69 1.98
N TRP A 321 5.38 -6.80 0.70
CA TRP A 321 6.75 -6.83 0.19
C TRP A 321 7.53 -5.56 0.56
N MET A 322 6.91 -4.38 0.42
CA MET A 322 7.51 -3.13 0.90
C MET A 322 7.75 -3.16 2.41
N ASN A 323 6.82 -3.72 3.19
CA ASN A 323 6.92 -3.76 4.65
C ASN A 323 8.07 -4.61 5.20
N GLU A 324 8.62 -5.51 4.39
CA GLU A 324 9.82 -6.27 4.74
C GLU A 324 11.11 -5.49 4.44
N GLN A 325 11.04 -4.45 3.61
CA GLN A 325 12.19 -3.64 3.20
C GLN A 325 12.22 -2.27 3.87
N ILE A 326 11.07 -1.61 3.94
CA ILE A 326 10.89 -0.25 4.44
C ILE A 326 9.67 -0.19 5.37
N PRO A 327 9.60 0.77 6.30
CA PRO A 327 8.42 0.97 7.13
C PRO A 327 7.18 1.30 6.28
N VAL A 328 6.13 0.49 6.40
CA VAL A 328 4.80 0.81 5.84
C VAL A 328 3.91 1.33 6.97
N VAL A 329 3.31 2.50 6.76
CA VAL A 329 2.49 3.18 7.75
C VAL A 329 1.04 3.21 7.31
N SER A 330 0.13 2.76 8.17
CA SER A 330 -1.30 2.98 7.97
C SER A 330 -1.69 4.42 8.34
N LEU A 331 -2.55 5.06 7.54
CA LEU A 331 -3.14 6.36 7.86
C LEU A 331 -4.22 6.33 8.96
N GLY A 332 -4.40 5.17 9.59
CA GLY A 332 -5.33 4.95 10.70
C GLY A 332 -6.60 4.23 10.27
N ASP A 333 -7.56 4.18 11.19
CA ASP A 333 -8.83 3.46 10.99
C ASP A 333 -9.87 4.28 10.20
N SER A 334 -9.59 5.57 9.97
CA SER A 334 -10.34 6.43 9.07
C SER A 334 -10.12 6.05 7.60
N CYS A 335 -11.13 6.25 6.75
CA CYS A 335 -10.99 6.13 5.30
C CYS A 335 -9.79 6.94 4.80
N GLY A 336 -8.83 6.27 4.18
CA GLY A 336 -7.75 6.90 3.41
C GLY A 336 -8.13 7.10 1.96
N SER A 337 -9.08 6.33 1.45
CA SER A 337 -9.70 6.52 0.13
C SER A 337 -11.15 6.05 0.15
N TYR A 338 -11.93 6.60 -0.78
CA TYR A 338 -13.29 6.15 -1.06
C TYR A 338 -13.36 5.55 -2.44
N HIS A 339 -13.67 4.26 -2.52
CA HIS A 339 -13.79 3.53 -3.77
C HIS A 339 -15.18 3.74 -4.36
N LEU A 340 -15.24 4.18 -5.61
CA LEU A 340 -16.47 4.29 -6.38
C LEU A 340 -16.85 2.91 -6.91
N HIS A 341 -17.79 2.27 -6.23
CA HIS A 341 -18.19 0.91 -6.55
C HIS A 341 -18.58 0.76 -8.02
N HIS A 342 -17.91 -0.18 -8.69
CA HIS A 342 -18.22 -0.56 -10.05
C HIS A 342 -18.53 -2.05 -10.14
N SER A 343 -19.34 -2.44 -11.12
CA SER A 343 -19.59 -3.86 -11.34
C SER A 343 -18.31 -4.53 -11.82
N LYS A 344 -17.92 -5.61 -11.15
CA LYS A 344 -16.83 -6.47 -11.60
C LYS A 344 -17.32 -7.30 -12.78
N ASP A 345 -16.74 -7.08 -13.96
CA ASP A 345 -16.85 -8.04 -15.06
C ASP A 345 -15.61 -8.92 -15.01
N PHE A 346 -15.78 -10.17 -14.57
CA PHE A 346 -14.69 -11.12 -14.41
C PHE A 346 -14.34 -11.80 -15.74
N LYS A 347 -14.07 -11.00 -16.78
CA LYS A 347 -13.70 -11.50 -18.10
C LYS A 347 -12.39 -12.31 -18.09
N TYR A 348 -11.57 -12.18 -17.04
CA TYR A 348 -10.22 -12.73 -16.94
C TYR A 348 -10.02 -13.68 -15.75
N HIS A 349 -10.99 -14.56 -15.47
CA HIS A 349 -10.92 -15.53 -14.36
C HIS A 349 -9.60 -16.33 -14.32
N ASN A 350 -9.11 -16.80 -15.47
CA ASN A 350 -7.86 -17.58 -15.52
C ASN A 350 -6.65 -16.73 -15.09
N LYS A 351 -6.55 -15.48 -15.56
CA LYS A 351 -5.48 -14.55 -15.18
C LYS A 351 -5.54 -14.18 -13.70
N MET A 352 -6.75 -14.05 -13.13
CA MET A 352 -6.90 -13.87 -11.69
C MET A 352 -6.34 -15.05 -10.90
N HIS A 353 -6.61 -16.28 -11.34
CA HIS A 353 -6.09 -17.48 -10.70
C HIS A 353 -4.55 -17.52 -10.77
N GLU A 354 -3.96 -17.25 -11.93
CA GLU A 354 -2.50 -17.18 -12.09
C GLU A 354 -1.86 -16.13 -11.18
N ASN A 355 -2.47 -14.94 -11.06
CA ASN A 355 -1.99 -13.89 -10.16
C ASN A 355 -2.07 -14.31 -8.69
N LEU A 356 -3.17 -14.97 -8.30
CA LEU A 356 -3.36 -15.52 -6.96
C LEU A 356 -2.32 -16.62 -6.66
N GLU A 357 -2.07 -17.55 -7.57
CA GLU A 357 -1.03 -18.56 -7.36
C GLU A 357 0.34 -17.92 -7.19
N LYS A 358 0.66 -16.90 -8.00
CA LYS A 358 1.91 -16.14 -7.85
C LYS A 358 2.03 -15.47 -6.48
N SER A 359 0.99 -14.83 -5.96
CA SER A 359 1.05 -14.16 -4.65
C SER A 359 1.22 -15.16 -3.51
N LEU A 360 0.55 -16.32 -3.59
CA LEU A 360 0.66 -17.39 -2.61
C LEU A 360 2.09 -17.99 -2.59
N VAL A 361 2.66 -18.27 -3.78
CA VAL A 361 4.04 -18.78 -3.90
C VAL A 361 5.07 -17.78 -3.36
N HIS A 362 4.84 -16.48 -3.56
CA HIS A 362 5.73 -15.42 -3.08
C HIS A 362 5.35 -14.90 -1.68
N GLY A 363 4.62 -15.72 -0.91
CA GLY A 363 4.41 -15.57 0.52
C GLY A 363 3.08 -14.93 0.89
N GLU A 364 2.13 -15.72 1.39
CA GLU A 364 0.88 -15.26 2.00
C GLU A 364 1.08 -14.19 3.08
N LYS A 365 2.21 -14.21 3.79
CA LYS A 365 2.54 -13.20 4.80
C LYS A 365 2.67 -11.78 4.23
N MET A 366 2.87 -11.64 2.92
CA MET A 366 2.94 -10.34 2.23
C MET A 366 1.55 -9.77 1.94
N MET A 367 0.48 -10.50 2.23
CA MET A 367 -0.89 -10.00 2.06
C MET A 367 -1.26 -9.12 3.24
N ILE A 368 -1.00 -7.81 3.13
CA ILE A 368 -1.30 -6.85 4.19
C ILE A 368 -2.46 -5.92 3.82
N ALA A 369 -3.19 -5.52 4.85
CA ALA A 369 -4.24 -4.51 4.80
C ALA A 369 -3.83 -3.26 5.60
N SER A 370 -4.69 -2.25 5.66
CA SER A 370 -4.47 -1.03 6.44
C SER A 370 -4.36 -1.25 7.96
N HIS A 371 -4.60 -2.46 8.46
CA HIS A 371 -4.46 -2.80 9.88
C HIS A 371 -3.01 -3.13 10.26
N LEU A 372 -2.13 -2.13 10.13
CA LEU A 372 -0.71 -2.26 10.43
C LEU A 372 -0.38 -1.88 11.87
N ALA A 373 0.72 -2.46 12.38
CA ALA A 373 1.26 -2.11 13.69
C ALA A 373 1.71 -0.64 13.72
N LEU A 374 2.32 -0.15 12.63
CA LEU A 374 2.71 1.24 12.49
C LEU A 374 1.54 2.03 11.87
N LYS A 375 0.89 2.90 12.64
CA LYS A 375 -0.28 3.65 12.18
C LYS A 375 -0.40 5.05 12.77
N ILE A 376 -1.04 5.97 12.05
CA ILE A 376 -1.47 7.26 12.60
C ILE A 376 -2.84 7.10 13.24
N ASP A 377 -2.96 7.39 14.53
CA ASP A 377 -4.23 7.41 15.23
C ASP A 377 -4.24 8.47 16.33
N ASN A 378 -5.36 9.18 16.47
CA ASN A 378 -5.57 10.22 17.49
C ASN A 378 -4.40 11.21 17.61
N GLY A 379 -3.87 11.69 16.48
CA GLY A 379 -2.74 12.62 16.45
C GLY A 379 -1.43 12.00 16.97
N CYS A 380 -1.28 10.67 16.90
CA CYS A 380 -0.03 10.00 17.23
C CYS A 380 0.37 8.98 16.17
N LEU A 381 1.66 8.89 15.88
CA LEU A 381 2.24 7.72 15.23
C LEU A 381 2.41 6.61 16.28
N LEU A 382 1.65 5.53 16.12
CA LEU A 382 1.66 4.35 16.98
C LEU A 382 2.55 3.25 16.41
N ASN A 383 3.21 2.47 17.28
CA ASN A 383 3.76 1.16 16.97
C ASN A 383 3.10 0.13 17.89
N GLY A 384 2.18 -0.66 17.34
CA GLY A 384 1.23 -1.46 18.10
C GLY A 384 0.30 -0.53 18.89
N THR A 385 0.35 -0.60 20.21
CA THR A 385 -0.42 0.29 21.11
C THR A 385 0.40 1.45 21.66
N LYS A 386 1.71 1.51 21.37
CA LYS A 386 2.61 2.51 21.93
C LYS A 386 2.68 3.73 21.02
N CYS A 387 2.35 4.90 21.57
CA CYS A 387 2.57 6.18 20.91
C CYS A 387 4.07 6.50 20.85
N ILE A 388 4.65 6.53 19.66
CA ILE A 388 6.08 6.80 19.45
C ILE A 388 6.36 8.28 19.15
N VAL A 389 5.44 8.98 18.48
CA VAL A 389 5.55 10.42 18.20
C VAL A 389 4.18 11.06 18.22
N ARG A 390 4.01 12.12 19.01
CA ARG A 390 2.80 12.95 18.97
C ARG A 390 2.88 13.97 17.84
N ILE A 391 1.78 14.13 17.14
CA ILE A 391 1.64 15.08 16.06
C ILE A 391 0.94 16.32 16.61
N ASN A 392 1.67 17.43 16.67
CA ASN A 392 1.13 18.70 17.15
C ASN A 392 0.37 19.38 16.01
N GLY A 393 -0.96 19.41 16.09
CA GLY A 393 -1.84 20.06 15.11
C GLY A 393 -3.26 19.52 15.19
N ASN A 394 -4.23 20.28 14.67
CA ASN A 394 -5.60 19.78 14.49
C ASN A 394 -5.61 18.83 13.28
N PHE A 395 -5.88 17.55 13.51
CA PHE A 395 -6.07 16.51 12.48
C PHE A 395 -7.54 16.30 12.14
#